data_AF-A0A1G7PQC3-F1
#
_entry.id   AF-A0A1G7PQC3-F1
#
_cell.length_a   1.000
_cell.length_b   1.000
_cell.length_c   1.000
_cell.angle_alpha   90.00
_cell.angle_beta   90.00
_cell.angle_gamma   90.00
#
_symmetry.space_group_name_H-M   'P 1'
#
loop_
_entity.id
_entity.type
_entity.pdbx_description
1 polymer ?
#
loop_
_entity_poly.entity_id
_entity_poly.type
_entity_poly.pdbx_seq_one_letter_code
_entity_poly.pdbx_strand_id
1 'polypeptide(L)'
;MGFYVLARPEEGAFSALVEHMPGSPSLIAAIGDSQLAVQTPDGPDGPKLAAQFAWGLAKAATEFAARCEELHQEATNTATGTFAPVSEGEMARWSAAVGRAE
;
A
#
# COMPACT_ATOMS: atom_id res chain seq x y z
N MET A 1 10.50 26.14 10.93
CA MET A 1 10.64 24.78 11.49
C MET A 1 9.76 23.86 10.66
N GLY A 2 10.27 22.73 10.18
CA GLY A 2 9.46 21.74 9.47
C GLY A 2 8.92 20.69 10.44
N PHE A 3 7.76 20.13 10.15
CA PHE A 3 7.21 18.96 10.85
C PHE A 3 7.14 17.78 9.87
N TYR A 4 7.31 16.57 10.38
CA TYR A 4 7.26 15.34 9.60
C TYR A 4 6.09 14.50 10.10
N VAL A 5 5.24 14.03 9.18
CA VAL A 5 4.04 13.25 9.48
C VAL A 5 4.20 11.84 8.93
N LEU A 6 4.06 10.84 9.80
CA LEU A 6 3.94 9.44 9.40
C LEU A 6 2.47 9.05 9.47
N ALA A 7 1.95 8.61 8.33
CA ALA A 7 0.58 8.22 8.15
C ALA A 7 0.53 6.71 7.87
N ARG A 8 -0.26 5.97 8.65
CA ARG A 8 -0.52 4.54 8.42
C ARG A 8 -2.01 4.38 8.14
N PRO A 9 -2.41 4.05 6.90
CA PRO A 9 -3.82 3.87 6.56
C PRO A 9 -4.39 2.68 7.34
N GLU A 10 -5.59 2.87 7.88
CA GLU A 10 -6.42 1.84 8.49
C GLU A 10 -7.63 1.55 7.58
N GLU A 11 -8.45 0.58 7.95
CA GLU A 11 -9.69 0.30 7.24
C GLU A 11 -10.58 1.55 7.18
N GLY A 12 -11.04 1.92 5.98
CA GLY A 12 -11.82 3.13 5.76
C GLY A 12 -11.01 4.41 5.51
N ALA A 13 -9.67 4.36 5.50
CA ALA A 13 -8.87 5.49 5.04
C ALA A 13 -9.16 5.80 3.55
N PHE A 14 -9.21 7.08 3.21
CA PHE A 14 -9.52 7.51 1.84
C PHE A 14 -8.80 8.82 1.48
N SER A 15 -8.71 9.10 0.18
CA SER A 15 -8.30 10.40 -0.34
C SER A 15 -9.34 10.93 -1.32
N ALA A 16 -9.54 12.24 -1.33
CA ALA A 16 -10.56 12.89 -2.14
C ALA A 16 -10.16 14.31 -2.57
N LEU A 17 -10.58 14.70 -3.76
CA LEU A 17 -10.64 16.10 -4.16
C LEU A 17 -11.89 16.72 -3.54
N VAL A 18 -11.69 17.80 -2.78
CA VAL A 18 -12.76 18.56 -2.13
C VAL A 18 -12.63 20.02 -2.56
N GLU A 19 -13.76 20.63 -2.88
CA GLU A 19 -13.83 22.06 -3.18
C GLU A 19 -14.60 22.76 -2.05
N HIS A 20 -13.86 23.37 -1.13
CA HIS A 20 -14.46 24.03 0.04
C HIS A 20 -15.10 25.38 -0.33
N MET A 21 -14.58 26.02 -1.37
CA MET A 21 -15.10 27.25 -1.96
C MET A 21 -14.94 27.20 -3.48
N PRO A 22 -15.83 27.82 -4.25
CA PRO A 22 -15.71 27.85 -5.71
C PRO A 22 -14.34 28.37 -6.17
N GLY A 23 -13.66 27.58 -7.01
CA GLY A 23 -12.33 27.88 -7.54
C GLY A 23 -11.18 27.57 -6.57
N SER A 24 -11.44 26.92 -5.44
CA SER A 24 -10.43 26.59 -4.42
C SER A 24 -10.41 25.09 -4.13
N PRO A 25 -9.83 24.27 -5.03
CA PRO A 25 -9.70 22.83 -4.82
C PRO A 25 -8.69 22.52 -3.72
N SER A 26 -8.95 21.46 -2.97
CA SER A 26 -8.08 20.88 -1.95
C SER A 26 -8.05 19.36 -2.08
N LEU A 27 -6.89 18.75 -1.88
CA LEU A 27 -6.76 17.29 -1.76
C LEU A 27 -6.78 16.95 -0.28
N ILE A 28 -7.71 16.10 0.13
CA ILE A 28 -7.82 15.59 1.50
C ILE A 28 -7.40 14.13 1.52
N ALA A 29 -6.59 13.75 2.50
CA ALA A 29 -6.36 12.37 2.89
C ALA A 29 -6.85 12.18 4.34
N ALA A 30 -7.83 11.31 4.53
CA ALA A 30 -8.38 10.96 5.84
C ALA A 30 -7.85 9.60 6.29
N ILE A 31 -7.30 9.54 7.49
CA ILE A 31 -6.59 8.39 8.05
C ILE A 31 -7.01 8.26 9.52
N GLY A 32 -7.95 7.35 9.79
CA GLY A 32 -8.66 7.31 11.06
C GLY A 32 -9.31 8.66 11.35
N ASP A 33 -9.07 9.21 12.54
CA ASP A 33 -9.57 10.52 12.96
C ASP A 33 -8.69 11.70 12.49
N SER A 34 -7.58 11.42 11.80
CA SER A 34 -6.66 12.45 11.32
C SER A 34 -6.92 12.80 9.86
N GLN A 35 -6.77 14.08 9.50
CA GLN A 35 -6.89 14.55 8.13
C GLN A 35 -5.67 15.38 7.74
N LEU A 36 -5.18 15.14 6.53
CA LEU A 36 -4.17 15.96 5.88
C LEU A 36 -4.81 16.64 4.68
N ALA A 37 -4.66 17.97 4.61
CA ALA A 37 -5.18 18.77 3.51
C ALA A 37 -4.01 19.41 2.74
N VAL A 38 -4.03 19.26 1.43
CA VAL A 38 -3.17 20.01 0.50
C VAL A 38 -4.03 21.07 -0.16
N GLN A 39 -3.74 22.32 0.15
CA GLN A 39 -4.49 23.47 -0.35
C GLN A 39 -3.76 24.13 -1.51
N THR A 40 -4.54 24.80 -2.35
CA THR A 40 -3.98 25.65 -3.41
C THR A 40 -3.41 26.92 -2.76
N PRO A 41 -2.11 27.25 -2.96
CA PRO A 41 -1.55 28.49 -2.45
C PRO A 41 -2.24 29.72 -3.02
N ASP A 42 -2.24 30.82 -2.28
CA ASP A 42 -2.74 32.09 -2.77
C ASP A 42 -1.87 32.64 -3.92
N GLY A 43 -2.49 33.41 -4.80
CA GLY A 43 -1.83 34.12 -5.89
C GLY A 43 -2.01 33.49 -7.27
N PRO A 44 -1.55 34.18 -8.32
CA PRO A 44 -1.88 33.83 -9.71
C PRO A 44 -1.28 32.49 -10.16
N ASP A 45 -0.12 32.10 -9.63
CA ASP A 45 0.53 30.83 -9.95
C ASP A 45 0.14 29.67 -9.00
N GLY A 46 -0.68 29.95 -7.98
CA GLY A 46 -1.10 28.96 -6.98
C GLY A 46 -1.64 27.66 -7.59
N PRO A 47 -2.64 27.73 -8.51
CA PRO A 47 -3.18 26.54 -9.17
C PRO A 47 -2.14 25.74 -9.94
N LYS A 48 -1.19 26.42 -10.59
CA LYS A 48 -0.12 25.75 -11.35
C LYS A 48 0.82 24.98 -10.41
N LEU A 49 1.21 25.59 -9.30
CA LEU A 49 2.06 24.95 -8.29
C LEU A 49 1.35 23.77 -7.63
N ALA A 50 0.07 23.96 -7.27
CA ALA A 50 -0.76 22.90 -6.70
C ALA A 50 -0.91 21.71 -7.65
N ALA A 51 -1.15 21.97 -8.94
CA ALA A 51 -1.23 20.92 -9.95
C ALA A 51 0.10 20.16 -10.11
N GLN A 52 1.23 20.87 -10.21
CA GLN A 52 2.55 20.23 -10.32
C GLN A 52 2.86 19.34 -9.11
N PHE A 53 2.57 19.83 -7.91
CA PHE A 53 2.72 19.07 -6.68
C PHE A 53 1.80 17.84 -6.65
N ALA A 54 0.52 18.01 -6.97
CA ALA A 54 -0.46 16.93 -6.97
C ALA A 54 -0.10 15.81 -7.97
N TRP A 55 0.40 16.15 -9.16
CA TRP A 55 0.87 15.17 -10.13
C TRP A 55 2.10 14.40 -9.63
N GLY A 56 3.06 15.09 -9.01
CA GLY A 56 4.21 14.45 -8.38
C GLY A 56 3.81 13.49 -7.25
N LEU A 57 2.88 13.95 -6.39
CA LEU A 57 2.33 13.14 -5.30
C LEU A 57 1.58 11.91 -5.83
N ALA A 58 0.73 12.07 -6.85
CA ALA A 58 -0.01 10.96 -7.44
C ALA A 58 0.95 9.90 -8.03
N LYS A 59 2.00 10.34 -8.73
CA LYS A 59 3.02 9.43 -9.25
C LYS A 59 3.70 8.63 -8.12
N ALA A 60 4.17 9.30 -7.08
CA ALA A 60 4.82 8.65 -5.95
C ALA A 60 3.86 7.71 -5.18
N ALA A 61 2.59 8.09 -5.03
CA ALA A 61 1.57 7.26 -4.40
C ALA A 61 1.28 6.00 -5.22
N THR A 62 1.22 6.09 -6.55
CA THR A 62 1.07 4.93 -7.44
C THR A 62 2.27 3.99 -7.35
N GLU A 63 3.49 4.52 -7.34
CA GLU A 63 4.72 3.71 -7.18
C GLU A 63 4.74 3.00 -5.81
N PHE A 64 4.32 3.70 -4.74
CA PHE A 64 4.17 3.11 -3.41
C PHE A 64 3.12 2.00 -3.38
N ALA A 65 1.94 2.23 -3.97
CA ALA A 65 0.87 1.24 -4.05
C ALA A 65 1.32 -0.03 -4.79
N ALA A 66 1.96 0.12 -5.94
CA ALA A 66 2.51 -1.01 -6.71
C ALA A 66 3.49 -1.83 -5.86
N ARG A 67 4.38 -1.19 -5.10
CA ARG A 67 5.31 -1.92 -4.23
C ARG A 67 4.60 -2.65 -3.08
N CYS A 68 3.55 -2.07 -2.51
CA CYS A 68 2.74 -2.74 -1.49
C CYS A 68 2.03 -3.99 -2.06
N GLU A 69 1.53 -3.93 -3.29
CA GLU A 69 0.92 -5.07 -3.98
C GLU A 69 1.93 -6.18 -4.24
N GLU A 70 3.12 -5.86 -4.75
CA GLU A 70 4.21 -6.82 -4.95
C GLU A 70 4.56 -7.55 -3.64
N LEU A 71 4.75 -6.81 -2.55
CA LEU A 71 5.04 -7.38 -1.23
C LEU A 71 3.92 -8.29 -0.72
N HIS A 72 2.66 -7.92 -0.97
CA HIS A 72 1.51 -8.74 -0.60
C HIS A 72 1.47 -10.06 -1.39
N GLN A 73 1.79 -10.02 -2.68
CA GLN A 73 1.88 -11.21 -3.53
C GLN A 73 3.05 -12.13 -3.12
N GLU A 74 4.24 -11.56 -2.87
CA GLU A 74 5.42 -12.29 -2.37
C GLU A 74 5.11 -13.05 -1.07
N ALA A 75 4.43 -12.38 -0.12
CA ALA A 75 4.02 -12.99 1.15
C ALA A 75 3.02 -14.14 0.96
N THR A 76 2.04 -13.97 0.06
CA THR A 76 1.01 -14.98 -0.24
C THR A 76 1.61 -16.22 -0.92
N ASN A 77 2.54 -16.01 -1.86
CA ASN A 77 3.22 -17.10 -2.55
C ASN A 77 4.12 -17.92 -1.61
N THR A 78 4.79 -17.26 -0.66
CA THR A 78 5.62 -17.93 0.36
C THR A 78 4.78 -18.79 1.31
N ALA A 79 3.57 -18.32 1.69
CA ALA A 79 2.64 -19.10 2.50
C ALA A 79 2.14 -20.36 1.76
N THR A 80 1.90 -20.26 0.45
CA THR A 80 1.44 -21.39 -0.37
C THR A 80 2.55 -22.41 -0.63
N GLY A 81 3.81 -21.97 -0.74
CA GLY A 81 4.97 -22.84 -0.97
C GLY A 81 5.41 -23.70 0.22
N THR A 82 4.85 -23.50 1.42
CA THR A 82 5.20 -24.30 2.61
C THR A 82 4.53 -25.68 2.64
N PHE A 83 3.56 -25.95 1.76
CA PHE A 83 3.00 -27.28 1.51
C PHE A 83 3.50 -27.84 0.17
N ALA A 84 4.79 -28.14 0.05
CA ALA A 84 5.22 -29.07 -0.98
C ALA A 84 4.63 -30.46 -0.64
N PRO A 85 3.77 -31.07 -1.48
CA PRO A 85 3.38 -32.45 -1.26
C PRO A 85 4.65 -33.30 -1.31
N VAL A 86 4.91 -34.05 -0.25
CA VAL A 86 5.98 -35.05 -0.21
C VAL A 86 5.80 -35.92 -1.47
N SER A 87 6.81 -35.98 -2.33
CA SER A 87 6.71 -36.77 -3.55
C SER A 87 6.39 -38.23 -3.17
N GLU A 88 5.54 -38.93 -3.93
CA GLU A 88 5.16 -40.34 -3.65
C GLU A 88 6.39 -41.24 -3.38
N GLY A 89 7.52 -40.95 -4.04
CA GLY A 89 8.79 -41.64 -3.82
C GLY A 89 9.45 -41.41 -2.44
N GLU A 90 9.21 -40.28 -1.78
CA GLU A 90 9.63 -40.03 -0.39
C GLU A 90 8.68 -40.69 0.61
N MET A 91 7.37 -40.68 0.36
CA MET A 91 6.39 -41.37 1.21
C MET A 91 6.63 -42.90 1.25
N ALA A 92 7.01 -43.49 0.11
CA ALA A 92 7.39 -44.90 0.01
C ALA A 92 8.69 -45.22 0.80
N ARG A 93 9.66 -44.29 0.81
CA ARG A 93 10.92 -44.45 1.57
C ARG A 93 10.71 -44.41 3.07
N TRP A 94 9.84 -43.52 3.56
CA TRP A 94 9.50 -43.44 4.98
C TRP A 94 8.69 -44.67 5.44
N SER A 95 7.75 -45.14 4.62
CA SER A 95 6.96 -46.35 4.92
C SER A 95 7.82 -47.62 4.99
N ALA A 96 8.83 -47.74 4.11
CA ALA A 96 9.79 -48.86 4.12
C ALA A 96 10.82 -48.80 5.27
N ALA A 97 11.01 -47.63 5.89
CA ALA A 97 11.89 -47.46 7.05
C ALA A 97 11.18 -47.80 8.37
N VAL A 98 9.87 -47.48 8.49
CA VAL A 98 9.07 -47.78 9.68
C VAL A 98 8.66 -49.26 9.77
N GLY A 99 8.46 -49.94 8.63
CA GLY A 99 8.14 -51.38 8.59
C GLY A 99 9.30 -52.35 8.86
N ARG A 100 10.47 -51.88 9.32
CA ARG A 100 11.64 -52.73 9.67
C ARG A 100 11.98 -52.71 11.17
N ALA A 101 11.04 -52.27 12.00
CA ALA A 101 11.19 -52.22 13.46
C ALA A 101 10.25 -53.18 14.22
N GLU A 102 9.72 -54.22 13.55
CA GLU A 102 9.01 -55.33 14.19
C GLU A 102 9.72 -56.66 13.92
#